data_AF-A0A916Q4S5-F1
#
_entry.id   AF-A0A916Q4S5-F1
#
_cell.length_a   1.000
_cell.length_b   1.000
_cell.length_c   1.000
_cell.angle_alpha   90.00
_cell.angle_beta   90.00
_cell.angle_gamma   90.00
#
_symmetry.space_group_name_H-M   'P 1'
#
loop_
_entity.id
_entity.type
_entity.pdbx_description
1 polymer ?
#
loop_
_entity_poly.entity_id
_entity_poly.type
_entity_poly.pdbx_seq_one_letter_code
_entity_poly.pdbx_strand_id
1 'polypeptide(L)'
;MNTKKRLSEDLENTKEVLLEQRFVTLYEDEIAGILAREEDLETIEHLGDEEAKEVEEAARLYNRAFARNFYDISGGRVSDEEFFPLWEREKELMTGLQKIQSLEGEKKQLEKELDIVTKEEQELYGKIQTAEKERKNKQVIFRSFMVMAIAALILAAAAVVYFEFPIIRFLWQAAAVVIVVLLFLIILYQIQKKALETERLYRMMSGHKTSSRMRLESDYQDIASDLKLYYEKFEVLFCYISEEQWNLFEFCTKISSRLKFCEDLTENAENLVHVLEKYHLKKARAWLYYPKALFDLPKRIVCRERLEHRLNECQQALTRHEREADKQKNKIDISDRS
;
A
#
# COMPACT_ATOMS: atom_id res chain seq x y z
N MET A 1 -3.14 -16.08 24.60
CA MET A 1 -2.56 -15.16 23.61
C MET A 1 -2.97 -13.73 23.98
N ASN A 2 -2.10 -12.72 23.86
CA ASN A 2 -2.43 -11.33 24.21
C ASN A 2 -3.49 -10.79 23.23
N THR A 3 -4.61 -10.25 23.70
CA THR A 3 -5.73 -9.73 22.88
C THR A 3 -5.27 -8.74 21.81
N LYS A 4 -4.24 -7.93 22.10
CA LYS A 4 -3.67 -6.99 21.13
C LYS A 4 -2.95 -7.66 19.96
N LYS A 5 -2.32 -8.81 20.23
CA LYS A 5 -1.60 -9.59 19.20
C LYS A 5 -2.57 -10.29 18.25
N ARG A 6 -3.71 -10.76 18.77
CA ARG A 6 -4.80 -11.31 17.94
C ARG A 6 -5.35 -10.26 16.98
N LEU A 7 -5.75 -9.10 17.52
CA LEU A 7 -6.32 -8.02 16.71
C LEU A 7 -5.38 -7.53 15.59
N SER A 8 -4.07 -7.51 15.82
CA SER A 8 -3.11 -7.15 14.77
C SER A 8 -3.00 -8.23 13.68
N GLU A 9 -3.04 -9.50 14.07
CA GLU A 9 -2.95 -10.65 13.17
C GLU A 9 -4.24 -10.77 12.31
N ASP A 10 -5.40 -10.57 12.92
CA ASP A 10 -6.69 -10.56 12.21
C ASP A 10 -6.77 -9.39 11.20
N LEU A 11 -6.24 -8.21 11.56
CA LEU A 11 -6.18 -7.05 10.67
C LEU A 11 -5.24 -7.30 9.47
N GLU A 12 -4.07 -7.88 9.71
CA GLU A 12 -3.12 -8.23 8.65
C GLU A 12 -3.70 -9.28 7.69
N ASN A 13 -4.30 -10.35 8.22
CA ASN A 13 -5.01 -11.35 7.42
C ASN A 13 -6.15 -10.72 6.60
N THR A 14 -6.87 -9.74 7.16
CA THR A 14 -7.92 -9.01 6.44
C THR A 14 -7.35 -8.22 5.26
N LYS A 15 -6.21 -7.52 5.46
CA LYS A 15 -5.53 -6.79 4.37
C LYS A 15 -5.05 -7.74 3.27
N GLU A 16 -4.52 -8.91 3.63
CA GLU A 16 -4.12 -9.93 2.66
C GLU A 16 -5.32 -10.43 1.84
N VAL A 17 -6.45 -10.74 2.49
CA VAL A 17 -7.68 -11.16 1.77
C VAL A 17 -8.15 -10.07 0.80
N LEU A 18 -8.13 -8.80 1.21
CA LEU A 18 -8.51 -7.68 0.33
C LEU A 18 -7.57 -7.55 -0.87
N LEU A 19 -6.27 -7.79 -0.69
CA LEU A 19 -5.30 -7.78 -1.78
C LEU A 19 -5.58 -8.93 -2.77
N GLU A 20 -5.79 -10.15 -2.27
CA GLU A 20 -6.11 -11.31 -3.11
C GLU A 20 -7.43 -11.11 -3.88
N GLN A 21 -8.44 -10.50 -3.25
CA GLN A 21 -9.69 -10.12 -3.95
C GLN A 21 -9.44 -9.12 -5.09
N ARG A 22 -8.55 -8.14 -4.89
CA ARG A 22 -8.18 -7.20 -5.96
C ARG A 22 -7.50 -7.91 -7.13
N PHE A 23 -6.67 -8.93 -6.87
CA PHE A 23 -6.11 -9.77 -7.92
C PHE A 23 -7.18 -10.55 -8.68
N VAL A 24 -8.12 -11.17 -7.96
CA VAL A 24 -9.26 -11.88 -8.57
C VAL A 24 -10.02 -10.96 -9.52
N THR A 25 -10.43 -9.76 -9.06
CA THR A 25 -11.15 -8.80 -9.93
C THR A 25 -10.35 -8.40 -11.17
N LEU A 26 -9.03 -8.23 -11.03
CA LEU A 26 -8.15 -7.86 -12.14
C LEU A 26 -8.10 -8.95 -13.22
N TYR A 27 -8.01 -10.22 -12.82
CA TYR A 27 -7.97 -11.34 -13.78
C TYR A 27 -9.35 -11.64 -14.36
N GLU A 28 -10.43 -11.51 -13.58
CA GLU A 28 -11.81 -11.62 -14.08
C GLU A 28 -12.08 -10.60 -15.19
N ASP A 29 -11.70 -9.34 -14.98
CA ASP A 29 -11.86 -8.27 -15.97
C ASP A 29 -11.08 -8.56 -17.27
N GLU A 30 -9.83 -9.04 -17.15
CA GLU A 30 -9.01 -9.40 -18.32
C GLU A 30 -9.60 -10.60 -19.07
N ILE A 31 -10.03 -11.64 -18.35
CA ILE A 31 -10.68 -12.83 -18.92
C ILE A 31 -11.96 -12.44 -19.65
N ALA A 32 -12.82 -11.62 -19.03
CA ALA A 32 -14.03 -11.13 -19.68
C ALA A 32 -13.72 -10.33 -20.96
N GLY A 33 -12.63 -9.55 -20.95
CA GLY A 33 -12.13 -8.84 -22.12
C GLY A 33 -11.63 -9.76 -23.23
N ILE A 34 -10.99 -10.88 -22.90
CA ILE A 34 -10.51 -11.89 -23.86
C ILE A 34 -11.70 -12.64 -24.47
N LEU A 35 -12.62 -13.15 -23.65
CA LEU A 35 -13.80 -13.88 -24.11
C LEU A 35 -14.68 -13.03 -25.05
N ALA A 36 -14.83 -11.74 -24.77
CA ALA A 36 -15.54 -10.83 -25.65
C ALA A 36 -14.87 -10.69 -27.04
N ARG A 37 -13.54 -10.77 -27.12
CA ARG A 37 -12.83 -10.77 -28.41
C ARG A 37 -12.94 -12.11 -29.13
N GLU A 38 -12.99 -13.22 -28.41
CA GLU A 38 -13.25 -14.53 -29.03
C GLU A 38 -14.65 -14.59 -29.66
N GLU A 39 -15.66 -14.08 -28.96
CA GLU A 39 -17.03 -13.97 -29.48
C GLU A 39 -17.12 -13.04 -30.71
N ASP A 40 -16.34 -11.95 -30.73
CA ASP A 40 -16.21 -11.10 -31.92
C ASP A 40 -15.64 -11.88 -33.12
N LEU A 41 -14.63 -12.74 -32.90
CA LEU A 41 -14.06 -13.59 -33.95
C LEU A 41 -15.08 -14.62 -34.47
N GLU A 42 -15.84 -15.22 -33.57
CA GLU A 42 -16.95 -16.12 -33.94
C GLU A 42 -17.98 -15.37 -34.76
N THR A 43 -18.36 -14.15 -34.35
CA THR A 43 -19.31 -13.31 -35.08
C THR A 43 -18.82 -13.06 -36.50
N ILE A 44 -17.54 -12.69 -36.67
CA ILE A 44 -16.92 -12.48 -37.99
C ILE A 44 -16.96 -13.73 -38.87
N GLU A 45 -16.78 -14.93 -38.29
CA GLU A 45 -16.84 -16.20 -39.03
C GLU A 45 -18.25 -16.58 -39.49
N HIS A 46 -19.29 -16.06 -38.82
CA HIS A 46 -20.69 -16.33 -39.14
C HIS A 46 -21.35 -15.22 -39.96
N LEU A 47 -20.63 -14.14 -40.30
CA LEU A 47 -21.13 -13.09 -41.19
C LEU A 47 -21.46 -13.66 -42.58
N GLY A 48 -22.51 -13.14 -43.21
CA GLY A 48 -22.81 -13.45 -44.60
C GLY A 48 -21.76 -12.89 -45.56
N ASP A 49 -21.68 -13.41 -46.79
CA ASP A 49 -20.65 -13.02 -47.77
C ASP A 49 -20.56 -11.50 -48.03
N GLU A 50 -21.70 -10.80 -48.10
CA GLU A 50 -21.72 -9.35 -48.33
C GLU A 50 -21.31 -8.55 -47.09
N GLU A 51 -21.65 -9.05 -45.89
CA GLU A 51 -21.27 -8.42 -44.62
C GLU A 51 -19.78 -8.61 -44.33
N ALA A 52 -19.27 -9.80 -44.60
CA ALA A 52 -17.85 -10.14 -44.51
C ALA A 52 -17.01 -9.28 -45.47
N LYS A 53 -17.50 -9.02 -46.70
CA LYS A 53 -16.85 -8.11 -47.64
C LYS A 53 -16.79 -6.68 -47.12
N GLU A 54 -17.89 -6.16 -46.55
CA GLU A 54 -17.91 -4.79 -46.01
C GLU A 54 -16.89 -4.63 -44.86
N VAL A 55 -16.82 -5.62 -43.95
CA VAL A 55 -15.81 -5.66 -42.88
C VAL A 55 -14.40 -5.76 -43.45
N GLU A 56 -14.17 -6.64 -44.43
CA GLU A 56 -12.87 -6.83 -45.07
C GLU A 56 -12.38 -5.56 -45.78
N GLU A 57 -13.24 -4.89 -46.52
CA GLU A 57 -12.91 -3.66 -47.24
C GLU A 57 -12.54 -2.53 -46.26
N ALA A 58 -13.36 -2.31 -45.22
CA ALA A 58 -13.09 -1.32 -44.19
C ALA A 58 -11.77 -1.62 -43.45
N ALA A 59 -11.55 -2.89 -43.08
CA ALA A 59 -10.34 -3.33 -42.39
C ALA A 59 -9.08 -3.16 -43.24
N ARG A 60 -9.17 -3.46 -44.55
CA ARG A 60 -8.06 -3.27 -45.49
C ARG A 60 -7.76 -1.79 -45.73
N LEU A 61 -8.77 -0.94 -45.85
CA LEU A 61 -8.58 0.51 -45.98
C LEU A 61 -7.85 1.08 -44.77
N TYR A 62 -8.34 0.76 -43.56
CA TYR A 62 -7.69 1.13 -42.32
C TYR A 62 -6.25 0.60 -42.25
N ASN A 63 -6.02 -0.69 -42.51
CA ASN A 63 -4.68 -1.28 -42.46
C ASN A 63 -3.71 -0.64 -43.47
N ARG A 64 -4.19 -0.24 -44.66
CA ARG A 64 -3.37 0.49 -45.65
C ARG A 64 -3.01 1.89 -45.16
N ALA A 65 -3.99 2.64 -44.64
CA ALA A 65 -3.77 3.96 -44.07
C ALA A 65 -2.80 3.88 -42.89
N PHE A 66 -2.97 2.89 -42.01
CA PHE A 66 -2.06 2.60 -40.91
C PHE A 66 -0.66 2.30 -41.41
N ALA A 67 -0.49 1.32 -42.30
CA ALA A 67 0.83 0.91 -42.79
C ALA A 67 1.58 2.08 -43.44
N ARG A 68 0.91 2.88 -44.28
CA ARG A 68 1.50 4.08 -44.89
C ARG A 68 2.06 5.02 -43.83
N ASN A 69 1.21 5.47 -42.91
CA ASN A 69 1.62 6.43 -41.89
C ASN A 69 2.64 5.83 -40.91
N PHE A 70 2.45 4.57 -40.50
CA PHE A 70 3.30 3.89 -39.54
C PHE A 70 4.72 3.71 -40.07
N TYR A 71 4.91 3.16 -41.26
CA TYR A 71 6.25 2.93 -41.80
C TYR A 71 6.98 4.24 -42.14
N ASP A 72 6.25 5.27 -42.59
CA ASP A 72 6.81 6.61 -42.80
C ASP A 72 7.30 7.24 -41.48
N ILE A 73 6.54 7.06 -40.39
CA ILE A 73 6.86 7.62 -39.07
C ILE A 73 7.93 6.81 -38.33
N SER A 74 7.85 5.48 -38.38
CA SER A 74 8.74 4.55 -37.67
C SER A 74 10.09 4.37 -38.36
N GLY A 75 10.17 4.66 -39.66
CA GLY A 75 11.38 4.46 -40.46
C GLY A 75 11.83 3.00 -40.52
N GLY A 76 10.90 2.05 -40.34
CA GLY A 76 11.17 0.61 -40.38
C GLY A 76 11.93 0.06 -39.17
N ARG A 77 12.05 0.82 -38.08
CA ARG A 77 12.78 0.39 -36.87
C ARG A 77 12.04 -0.65 -36.03
N VAL A 78 10.73 -0.75 -36.21
CA VAL A 78 9.82 -1.58 -35.42
C VAL A 78 8.78 -2.17 -36.35
N SER A 79 8.48 -3.47 -36.19
CA SER A 79 7.40 -4.11 -36.94
C SER A 79 6.03 -3.74 -36.39
N ASP A 80 4.99 -3.84 -37.22
CA ASP A 80 3.62 -3.62 -36.75
C ASP A 80 3.20 -4.66 -35.70
N GLU A 81 3.65 -5.91 -35.83
CA GLU A 81 3.40 -7.00 -34.88
C GLU A 81 3.98 -6.75 -33.49
N GLU A 82 5.14 -6.08 -33.38
CA GLU A 82 5.74 -5.66 -32.10
C GLU A 82 5.10 -4.37 -31.56
N PHE A 83 4.63 -3.49 -32.45
CA PHE A 83 4.05 -2.20 -32.07
C PHE A 83 2.65 -2.33 -31.47
N PHE A 84 1.78 -3.15 -32.08
CA PHE A 84 0.36 -3.21 -31.71
C PHE A 84 0.09 -3.56 -30.25
N PRO A 85 0.73 -4.58 -29.63
CA PRO A 85 0.51 -4.91 -28.23
C PRO A 85 0.86 -3.76 -27.27
N LEU A 86 1.93 -3.02 -27.58
CA LEU A 86 2.37 -1.87 -26.79
C LEU A 86 1.44 -0.67 -26.99
N TRP A 87 0.94 -0.48 -28.22
CA TRP A 87 0.04 0.62 -28.54
C TRP A 87 -1.35 0.43 -27.94
N GLU A 88 -1.89 -0.80 -27.96
CA GLU A 88 -3.17 -1.16 -27.34
C GLU A 88 -3.19 -0.80 -25.85
N ARG A 89 -2.06 -1.02 -25.16
CA ARG A 89 -1.92 -0.87 -23.70
C ARG A 89 -1.21 0.42 -23.29
N GLU A 90 -0.97 1.35 -24.23
CA GLU A 90 -0.17 2.57 -24.02
C GLU A 90 -0.58 3.36 -22.78
N LYS A 91 -1.88 3.68 -22.66
CA LYS A 91 -2.41 4.50 -21.56
C LYS A 91 -2.27 3.80 -20.21
N GLU A 92 -2.52 2.50 -20.19
CA GLU A 92 -2.48 1.69 -18.99
C GLU A 92 -1.04 1.51 -18.48
N LEU A 93 -0.10 1.26 -19.41
CA LEU A 93 1.33 1.19 -19.13
C LEU A 93 1.86 2.52 -18.59
N MET A 94 1.59 3.64 -19.27
CA MET A 94 2.03 4.98 -18.83
C MET A 94 1.53 5.31 -17.41
N THR A 95 0.24 5.09 -17.17
CA THR A 95 -0.39 5.40 -15.87
C THR A 95 0.14 4.48 -14.78
N GLY A 96 0.24 3.18 -15.07
CA GLY A 96 0.75 2.19 -14.13
C GLY A 96 2.19 2.47 -13.71
N LEU A 97 3.06 2.85 -14.65
CA LEU A 97 4.46 3.14 -14.36
C LEU A 97 4.65 4.43 -13.56
N GLN A 98 3.92 5.49 -13.90
CA GLN A 98 3.91 6.71 -13.09
C GLN A 98 3.45 6.41 -11.65
N LYS A 99 2.46 5.52 -11.51
CA LYS A 99 1.98 5.12 -10.18
C LYS A 99 3.02 4.28 -9.43
N ILE A 100 3.69 3.32 -10.08
CA ILE A 100 4.79 2.55 -9.49
C ILE A 100 5.89 3.51 -9.00
N GLN A 101 6.37 4.42 -9.84
CA GLN A 101 7.41 5.38 -9.47
C GLN A 101 7.01 6.26 -8.28
N SER A 102 5.77 6.73 -8.23
CA SER A 102 5.24 7.50 -7.10
C SER A 102 5.23 6.65 -5.83
N LEU A 103 4.67 5.44 -5.89
CA LEU A 103 4.56 4.54 -4.75
C LEU A 103 5.93 4.08 -4.23
N GLU A 104 6.90 3.82 -5.10
CA GLU A 104 8.28 3.52 -4.70
C GLU A 104 8.95 4.71 -4.01
N GLY A 105 8.69 5.92 -4.50
CA GLY A 105 9.15 7.15 -3.87
C GLY A 105 8.56 7.33 -2.47
N GLU A 106 7.24 7.18 -2.34
CA GLU A 106 6.51 7.25 -1.08
C GLU A 106 6.98 6.16 -0.10
N LYS A 107 7.16 4.92 -0.56
CA LYS A 107 7.68 3.81 0.24
C LYS A 107 9.05 4.14 0.83
N LYS A 108 9.97 4.66 0.02
CA LYS A 108 11.32 5.07 0.49
C LYS A 108 11.27 6.22 1.48
N GLN A 109 10.29 7.13 1.37
CA GLN A 109 10.09 8.19 2.35
C GLN A 109 9.59 7.61 3.68
N LEU A 110 8.57 6.76 3.64
CA LEU A 110 8.04 6.09 4.83
C LEU A 110 9.08 5.22 5.52
N GLU A 111 9.94 4.51 4.78
CA GLU A 111 11.06 3.73 5.36
C GLU A 111 11.99 4.62 6.20
N LYS A 112 12.32 5.81 5.70
CA LYS A 112 13.16 6.77 6.43
C LYS A 112 12.44 7.32 7.67
N GLU A 113 11.16 7.68 7.52
CA GLU A 113 10.35 8.16 8.65
C GLU A 113 10.20 7.09 9.73
N LEU A 114 10.00 5.84 9.33
CA LEU A 114 9.87 4.71 10.24
C LEU A 114 11.17 4.47 11.02
N ASP A 115 12.33 4.54 10.37
CA ASP A 115 13.65 4.43 11.03
C ASP A 115 13.87 5.56 12.05
N ILE A 116 13.53 6.79 11.70
CA ILE A 116 13.61 7.95 12.61
C ILE A 116 12.68 7.74 13.82
N VAL A 117 11.41 7.42 13.58
CA VAL A 117 10.42 7.21 14.64
C VAL A 117 10.82 6.07 15.56
N THR A 118 11.39 4.99 15.01
CA THR A 118 11.88 3.84 15.76
C THR A 118 13.07 4.22 16.66
N LYS A 119 14.03 5.00 16.15
CA LYS A 119 15.15 5.51 16.95
C LYS A 119 14.68 6.42 18.08
N GLU A 120 13.78 7.36 17.78
CA GLU A 120 13.21 8.26 18.79
C GLU A 120 12.41 7.50 19.86
N GLU A 121 11.69 6.44 19.49
CA GLU A 121 10.99 5.56 20.43
C GLU A 121 12.00 4.83 21.36
N GLN A 122 13.11 4.31 20.82
CA GLN A 122 14.18 3.69 21.61
C GLN A 122 14.82 4.68 22.60
N GLU A 123 15.14 5.90 22.16
CA GLU A 123 15.67 6.95 23.04
C GLU A 123 14.69 7.29 24.15
N LEU A 124 13.40 7.38 23.82
CA LEU A 124 12.36 7.69 24.78
C LEU A 124 12.18 6.56 25.80
N TYR A 125 12.28 5.29 25.39
CA TYR A 125 12.33 4.16 26.32
C TYR A 125 13.52 4.26 27.28
N GLY A 126 14.69 4.66 26.80
CA GLY A 126 15.85 4.96 27.64
C GLY A 126 15.54 6.03 28.70
N LYS A 127 14.94 7.16 28.28
CA LYS A 127 14.52 8.26 29.16
C LYS A 127 13.48 7.83 30.21
N ILE A 128 12.53 6.99 29.82
CA ILE A 128 11.52 6.42 30.74
C ILE A 128 12.21 5.58 31.82
N GLN A 129 13.14 4.70 31.44
CA GLN A 129 13.86 3.88 32.42
C GLN A 129 14.69 4.71 33.40
N THR A 130 15.37 5.76 32.92
CA THR A 130 16.12 6.67 33.80
C THR A 130 15.19 7.44 34.74
N ALA A 131 14.06 7.95 34.24
CA ALA A 131 13.09 8.70 35.04
C ALA A 131 12.42 7.79 36.09
N GLU A 132 12.12 6.54 35.74
CA GLU A 132 11.56 5.55 36.67
C GLU A 132 12.54 5.24 37.81
N LYS A 133 13.83 5.05 37.50
CA LYS A 133 14.89 4.86 38.51
C LYS A 133 15.00 6.08 39.43
N GLU A 134 15.04 7.29 38.87
CA GLU A 134 15.08 8.51 39.66
C GLU A 134 13.86 8.66 40.58
N ARG A 135 12.66 8.38 40.08
CA ARG A 135 11.43 8.41 40.89
C ARG A 135 11.51 7.42 42.04
N LYS A 136 11.92 6.18 41.79
CA LYS A 136 12.05 5.15 42.83
C LYS A 136 13.05 5.60 43.91
N ASN A 137 14.20 6.15 43.52
CA ASN A 137 15.19 6.68 44.46
C ASN A 137 14.62 7.83 45.30
N LYS A 138 14.00 8.84 44.66
CA LYS A 138 13.37 9.99 45.34
C LYS A 138 12.22 9.56 46.28
N GLN A 139 11.46 8.54 45.88
CA GLN A 139 10.37 7.97 46.70
C GLN A 139 10.90 7.24 47.94
N VAL A 140 12.00 6.48 47.82
CA VAL A 140 12.65 5.82 48.96
C VAL A 140 13.19 6.87 49.94
N ILE A 141 13.86 7.91 49.43
CA ILE A 141 14.36 9.01 50.26
C ILE A 141 13.20 9.66 51.02
N PHE A 142 12.12 10.05 50.35
CA PHE A 142 10.95 10.65 51.00
C PHE A 142 10.35 9.74 52.09
N ARG A 143 10.16 8.45 51.79
CA ARG A 143 9.63 7.48 52.77
C ARG A 143 10.55 7.33 53.98
N SER A 144 11.87 7.29 53.77
CA SER A 144 12.84 7.18 54.85
C SER A 144 12.80 8.39 55.79
N PHE A 145 12.76 9.62 55.25
CA PHE A 145 12.64 10.84 56.05
C PHE A 145 11.31 10.93 56.79
N MET A 146 10.21 10.48 56.19
CA MET A 146 8.91 10.44 56.84
C MET A 146 8.91 9.50 58.06
N VAL A 147 9.50 8.30 57.92
CA VAL A 147 9.65 7.35 59.04
C VAL A 147 10.55 7.90 60.14
N MET A 148 11.67 8.54 59.78
CA MET A 148 12.56 9.20 60.76
C MET A 148 11.85 10.33 61.53
N ALA A 149 11.05 11.15 60.85
CA ALA A 149 10.29 12.22 61.49
C ALA A 149 9.25 11.67 62.48
N ILE A 150 8.55 10.59 62.13
CA ILE A 150 7.59 9.92 63.02
C ILE A 150 8.30 9.32 64.23
N ALA A 151 9.44 8.63 64.03
CA ALA A 151 10.22 8.07 65.13
C ALA A 151 10.73 9.16 66.09
N ALA A 152 11.20 10.29 65.55
CA ALA A 152 11.64 11.44 66.35
C ALA A 152 10.49 12.05 67.16
N LEU A 153 9.30 12.16 66.58
CA LEU A 153 8.09 12.62 67.30
C LEU A 153 7.71 11.67 68.44
N ILE A 154 7.76 10.35 68.21
CA ILE A 154 7.47 9.34 69.24
C ILE A 154 8.49 9.42 70.39
N LEU A 155 9.78 9.52 70.07
CA LEU A 155 10.85 9.66 71.08
C LEU A 155 10.71 10.96 71.88
N ALA A 156 10.38 12.07 71.22
CA ALA A 156 10.13 13.35 71.89
C ALA A 156 8.91 13.27 72.83
N ALA A 157 7.81 12.64 72.40
CA ALA A 157 6.64 12.44 73.23
C ALA A 157 6.93 11.53 74.45
N ALA A 158 7.67 10.44 74.24
CA ALA A 158 8.08 9.55 75.32
C ALA A 158 9.00 10.27 76.34
N ALA A 159 9.93 11.11 75.88
CA ALA A 159 10.81 11.88 76.75
C ALA A 159 10.02 12.86 77.64
N VAL A 160 9.02 13.52 77.08
CA VAL A 160 8.13 14.44 77.81
C VAL A 160 7.34 13.70 78.90
N VAL A 161 6.75 12.55 78.57
CA VAL A 161 5.89 11.78 79.49
C VAL A 161 6.70 11.08 80.58
N TYR A 162 7.89 10.55 80.25
CA TYR A 162 8.66 9.70 81.16
C TYR A 162 9.68 10.47 82.02
N PHE A 163 10.19 11.62 81.56
CA PHE A 163 11.24 12.39 82.25
C PHE A 163 10.76 13.73 82.84
N GLU A 164 9.44 14.00 82.86
CA GLU A 164 8.85 15.25 83.40
C GLU A 164 9.55 16.54 82.91
N PHE A 165 9.94 16.57 81.64
CA PHE A 165 10.71 17.68 81.07
C PHE A 165 9.89 18.99 81.10
N PRO A 166 10.43 20.13 81.61
CA PRO A 166 9.71 21.40 81.65
C PRO A 166 9.65 22.07 80.27
N ILE A 167 8.66 21.69 79.46
CA ILE A 167 8.46 22.16 78.07
C ILE A 167 8.26 23.67 77.96
N ILE A 168 7.72 24.31 79.00
CA ILE A 168 7.31 25.72 79.00
C ILE A 168 8.46 26.68 78.64
N ARG A 169 9.72 26.31 78.94
CA ARG A 169 10.90 27.14 78.67
C ARG A 169 11.42 27.06 77.23
N PHE A 170 11.10 25.98 76.50
CA PHE A 170 11.66 25.66 75.18
C PHE A 170 10.61 25.61 74.05
N LEU A 171 9.38 26.05 74.35
CA LEU A 171 8.22 25.96 73.48
C LEU A 171 8.44 26.58 72.09
N TRP A 172 9.11 27.74 72.03
CA TRP A 172 9.42 28.42 70.75
C TRP A 172 10.49 27.68 69.93
N GLN A 173 11.46 27.04 70.59
CA GLN A 173 12.51 26.26 69.92
C GLN A 173 11.93 24.95 69.34
N ALA A 174 11.07 24.28 70.10
CA ALA A 174 10.35 23.10 69.63
C ALA A 174 9.45 23.44 68.42
N ALA A 175 8.72 24.56 68.48
CA ALA A 175 7.91 25.03 67.35
C ALA A 175 8.76 25.35 66.11
N ALA A 176 9.92 25.99 66.27
CA ALA A 176 10.84 26.28 65.17
C ALA A 176 11.37 25.00 64.50
N VAL A 177 11.76 23.98 65.27
CA VAL A 177 12.22 22.69 64.73
C VAL A 177 11.11 22.00 63.94
N VAL A 178 9.88 21.99 64.46
CA VAL A 178 8.73 21.41 63.75
C VAL A 178 8.47 22.11 62.41
N ILE A 179 8.53 23.44 62.38
CA ILE A 179 8.35 24.21 61.14
C ILE A 179 9.44 23.88 60.12
N VAL A 180 10.71 23.79 60.54
CA VAL A 180 11.83 23.44 59.65
C VAL A 180 11.65 22.03 59.08
N VAL A 181 11.27 21.05 59.90
CA VAL A 181 11.01 19.68 59.45
C VAL A 181 9.84 19.63 58.46
N LEU A 182 8.75 20.36 58.73
CA LEU A 182 7.60 20.45 57.82
C LEU A 182 7.97 21.08 56.48
N LEU A 183 8.71 22.19 56.48
CA LEU A 183 9.19 22.83 55.24
C LEU A 183 10.09 21.88 54.43
N PHE A 184 10.99 21.16 55.10
CA PHE A 184 11.84 20.18 54.44
C PHE A 184 11.04 19.03 53.82
N LEU A 185 10.03 18.50 54.51
CA LEU A 185 9.13 17.47 53.97
C LEU A 185 8.32 17.98 52.77
N ILE A 186 7.88 19.25 52.79
CA ILE A 186 7.20 19.88 51.65
C ILE A 186 8.13 19.97 50.43
N ILE A 187 9.40 20.37 50.63
CA ILE A 187 10.40 20.42 49.55
C ILE A 187 10.64 19.02 48.96
N LEU A 188 10.84 18.01 49.80
CA LEU A 188 11.01 16.63 49.33
C LEU A 188 9.78 16.11 48.58
N TYR A 189 8.58 16.44 49.06
CA TYR A 189 7.33 16.11 48.40
C TYR A 189 7.23 16.77 47.01
N GLN A 190 7.60 18.04 46.88
CA GLN A 190 7.64 18.73 45.58
C GLN A 190 8.64 18.08 44.62
N ILE A 191 9.83 17.70 45.09
CA ILE A 191 10.85 17.01 44.28
C ILE A 191 10.33 15.66 43.79
N GLN A 192 9.67 14.88 44.66
CA GLN A 192 9.08 13.61 44.30
C GLN A 192 7.93 13.79 43.30
N LYS A 193 7.05 14.78 43.53
CA LYS A 193 5.93 15.10 42.64
C LYS A 193 6.44 15.48 41.24
N LYS A 194 7.48 16.32 41.15
CA LYS A 194 8.11 16.70 39.88
C LYS A 194 8.67 15.47 39.14
N ALA A 195 9.32 14.53 39.84
CA ALA A 195 9.83 13.30 39.24
C ALA A 195 8.70 12.39 38.70
N LEU A 196 7.55 12.35 39.37
CA LEU A 196 6.37 11.62 38.90
C LEU A 196 5.78 12.26 37.63
N GLU A 197 5.68 13.58 37.59
CA GLU A 197 5.17 14.32 36.43
C GLU A 197 6.06 14.13 35.20
N THR A 198 7.39 14.18 35.36
CA THR A 198 8.34 13.92 34.26
C THR A 198 8.23 12.50 33.71
N GLU A 199 8.06 11.50 34.57
CA GLU A 199 7.86 10.12 34.13
C GLU A 199 6.53 9.94 33.39
N ARG A 200 5.45 10.55 33.90
CA ARG A 200 4.14 10.53 33.23
C ARG A 200 4.21 11.19 31.85
N LEU A 201 4.92 12.32 31.72
CA LEU A 201 5.12 13.00 30.45
C LEU A 201 5.82 12.09 29.43
N TYR A 202 6.90 11.43 29.81
CA TYR A 202 7.60 10.50 28.91
C TYR A 202 6.74 9.30 28.52
N ARG A 203 5.95 8.75 29.46
CA ARG A 203 4.99 7.66 29.14
C ARG A 203 3.90 8.11 28.17
N MET A 204 3.35 9.31 28.35
CA MET A 204 2.35 9.88 27.43
C MET A 204 2.94 10.12 26.04
N MET A 205 4.15 10.70 25.99
CA MET A 205 4.88 10.92 24.74
C MET A 205 5.17 9.60 24.01
N SER A 206 5.51 8.54 24.75
CA SER A 206 5.74 7.20 24.20
C SER A 206 4.47 6.61 23.60
N GLY A 207 3.33 6.72 24.29
CA GLY A 207 2.05 6.26 23.74
C GLY A 207 1.68 6.93 22.42
N HIS A 208 1.87 8.25 22.32
CA HIS A 208 1.66 8.97 21.06
C HIS A 208 2.64 8.53 19.97
N LYS A 209 3.91 8.31 20.32
CA LYS A 209 4.94 7.89 19.36
C LYS A 209 4.69 6.48 18.84
N THR A 210 4.32 5.54 19.70
CA THR A 210 3.95 4.17 19.31
C THR A 210 2.71 4.18 18.40
N SER A 211 1.69 5.00 18.70
CA SER A 211 0.52 5.13 17.81
C SER A 211 0.90 5.74 16.45
N SER A 212 1.83 6.69 16.42
CA SER A 212 2.32 7.28 15.17
C SER A 212 3.10 6.25 14.35
N ARG A 213 3.93 5.42 15.00
CA ARG A 213 4.66 4.30 14.37
C ARG A 213 3.70 3.30 13.74
N MET A 214 2.69 2.84 14.49
CA MET A 214 1.69 1.88 13.99
C MET A 214 0.94 2.42 12.75
N ARG A 215 0.66 3.73 12.72
CA ARG A 215 0.05 4.35 11.53
C ARG A 215 0.99 4.30 10.33
N LEU A 216 2.24 4.71 10.50
CA LEU A 216 3.25 4.66 9.43
C LEU A 216 3.51 3.23 8.94
N GLU A 217 3.51 2.24 9.84
CA GLU A 217 3.62 0.82 9.46
C GLU A 217 2.42 0.36 8.64
N SER A 218 1.20 0.78 9.01
CA SER A 218 0.00 0.51 8.23
C SER A 218 0.10 1.13 6.84
N ASP A 219 0.45 2.41 6.73
CA ASP A 219 0.58 3.12 5.46
C ASP A 219 1.66 2.45 4.57
N TYR A 220 2.77 2.03 5.17
CA TYR A 220 3.83 1.30 4.48
C TYR A 220 3.34 -0.05 3.93
N GLN A 221 2.58 -0.81 4.71
CA GLN A 221 1.98 -2.08 4.27
C GLN A 221 0.97 -1.88 3.14
N ASP A 222 0.18 -0.82 3.19
CA ASP A 222 -0.82 -0.51 2.18
C ASP A 222 -0.14 -0.16 0.84
N ILE A 223 0.90 0.70 0.88
CA ILE A 223 1.73 1.01 -0.29
C ILE A 223 2.45 -0.23 -0.83
N ALA A 224 2.99 -1.08 0.05
CA ALA A 224 3.63 -2.33 -0.36
C ALA A 224 2.66 -3.28 -1.05
N SER A 225 1.41 -3.35 -0.58
CA SER A 225 0.34 -4.16 -1.18
C SER A 225 -0.05 -3.61 -2.56
N ASP A 226 -0.19 -2.29 -2.69
CA ASP A 226 -0.44 -1.65 -3.99
C ASP A 226 0.69 -1.90 -4.98
N LEU A 227 1.95 -1.77 -4.54
CA LEU A 227 3.12 -2.09 -5.36
C LEU A 227 3.12 -3.55 -5.81
N LYS A 228 2.78 -4.48 -4.91
CA LYS A 228 2.66 -5.91 -5.26
C LYS A 228 1.61 -6.13 -6.37
N LEU A 229 0.45 -5.47 -6.28
CA LEU A 229 -0.59 -5.52 -7.31
C LEU A 229 -0.06 -5.02 -8.66
N TYR A 230 0.58 -3.84 -8.68
CA TYR A 230 1.12 -3.28 -9.91
C TYR A 230 2.25 -4.14 -10.49
N TYR A 231 3.14 -4.69 -9.65
CA TYR A 231 4.22 -5.53 -10.15
C TYR A 231 3.71 -6.81 -10.77
N GLU A 232 2.79 -7.52 -10.12
CA GLU A 232 2.22 -8.75 -10.66
C GLU A 232 1.35 -8.46 -11.91
N LYS A 233 0.63 -7.33 -11.93
CA LYS A 233 -0.04 -6.86 -13.15
C LYS A 233 0.96 -6.68 -14.30
N PHE A 234 2.12 -6.07 -14.06
CA PHE A 234 3.13 -5.85 -15.10
C PHE A 234 3.92 -7.10 -15.45
N GLU A 235 4.14 -8.01 -14.51
CA GLU A 235 4.84 -9.27 -14.72
C GLU A 235 3.97 -10.27 -15.49
N VAL A 236 2.71 -10.44 -15.09
CA VAL A 236 1.81 -11.46 -15.65
C VAL A 236 1.06 -10.92 -16.85
N LEU A 237 0.47 -9.72 -16.79
CA LEU A 237 -0.32 -9.20 -17.93
C LEU A 237 0.54 -8.53 -18.99
N PHE A 238 1.69 -7.96 -18.63
CA PHE A 238 2.55 -7.24 -19.56
C PHE A 238 3.90 -7.93 -19.80
N CYS A 239 4.18 -9.07 -19.15
CA CYS A 239 5.46 -9.79 -19.25
C CYS A 239 6.65 -8.86 -19.10
N TYR A 240 6.76 -8.21 -17.92
CA TYR A 240 7.79 -7.27 -17.48
C TYR A 240 8.64 -6.66 -18.62
N ILE A 241 8.33 -5.42 -18.95
CA ILE A 241 9.02 -4.66 -19.99
C ILE A 241 10.53 -4.67 -19.71
N SER A 242 11.30 -5.45 -20.48
CA SER A 242 12.77 -5.44 -20.43
C SER A 242 13.29 -4.03 -20.75
N GLU A 243 14.53 -3.70 -20.41
CA GLU A 243 15.11 -2.39 -20.76
C GLU A 243 15.03 -2.11 -22.28
N GLU A 244 15.16 -3.15 -23.10
CA GLU A 244 14.97 -3.09 -24.55
C GLU A 244 13.51 -2.80 -24.93
N GLN A 245 12.56 -3.47 -24.28
CA GLN A 245 11.13 -3.22 -24.47
C GLN A 245 10.71 -1.84 -23.94
N TRP A 246 11.45 -1.27 -22.97
CA TRP A 246 11.19 0.07 -22.44
C TRP A 246 11.61 1.13 -23.44
N ASN A 247 12.81 0.99 -23.99
CA ASN A 247 13.29 1.84 -25.09
C ASN A 247 12.37 1.73 -26.31
N LEU A 248 11.87 0.52 -26.58
CA LEU A 248 10.86 0.29 -27.61
C LEU A 248 9.55 1.01 -27.28
N PHE A 249 9.06 0.94 -26.04
CA PHE A 249 7.83 1.61 -25.61
C PHE A 249 7.94 3.15 -25.70
N GLU A 250 9.06 3.74 -25.26
CA GLU A 250 9.31 5.18 -25.44
C GLU A 250 9.33 5.59 -26.91
N PHE A 251 9.81 4.72 -27.79
CA PHE A 251 9.74 4.93 -29.22
C PHE A 251 8.30 4.79 -29.75
N CYS A 252 7.55 3.77 -29.29
CA CYS A 252 6.16 3.54 -29.64
C CYS A 252 5.24 4.70 -29.23
N THR A 253 5.45 5.33 -28.07
CA THR A 253 4.67 6.51 -27.62
C THR A 253 4.92 7.75 -28.50
N LYS A 254 6.14 7.89 -29.05
CA LYS A 254 6.44 8.94 -30.05
C LYS A 254 5.77 8.66 -31.38
N ILE A 255 5.68 7.39 -31.78
CA ILE A 255 4.95 7.00 -33.00
C ILE A 255 3.45 7.21 -32.80
N SER A 256 2.88 6.70 -31.71
CA SER A 256 1.45 6.77 -31.39
C SER A 256 0.95 8.22 -31.36
N SER A 257 1.73 9.13 -30.75
CA SER A 257 1.40 10.56 -30.69
C SER A 257 1.36 11.19 -32.07
N ARG A 258 2.28 10.82 -32.97
CA ARG A 258 2.27 11.29 -34.36
C ARG A 258 1.11 10.69 -35.17
N LEU A 259 0.82 9.40 -34.99
CA LEU A 259 -0.30 8.72 -35.65
C LEU A 259 -1.66 9.34 -35.28
N LYS A 260 -1.81 9.83 -34.03
CA LYS A 260 -3.04 10.51 -33.57
C LYS A 260 -3.35 11.80 -34.34
N PHE A 261 -2.36 12.40 -35.03
CA PHE A 261 -2.55 13.61 -35.85
C PHE A 261 -2.75 13.30 -37.35
N CYS A 262 -2.74 12.03 -37.75
CA CYS A 262 -3.00 11.64 -39.13
C CYS A 262 -4.51 11.60 -39.39
N GLU A 263 -5.07 12.64 -40.01
CA GLU A 263 -6.52 12.75 -40.29
C GLU A 263 -7.07 11.54 -41.06
N ASP A 264 -6.38 11.12 -42.13
CA ASP A 264 -6.76 9.94 -42.94
C ASP A 264 -6.76 8.64 -42.11
N LEU A 265 -5.84 8.49 -41.14
CA LEU A 265 -5.87 7.33 -40.25
C LEU A 265 -7.06 7.38 -39.30
N THR A 266 -7.38 8.56 -38.75
CA THR A 266 -8.51 8.73 -37.84
C THR A 266 -9.86 8.52 -38.53
N GLU A 267 -10.02 9.01 -39.76
CA GLU A 267 -11.24 8.82 -40.54
C GLU A 267 -11.47 7.34 -40.87
N ASN A 268 -10.42 6.64 -41.35
CA ASN A 268 -10.52 5.21 -41.63
C ASN A 268 -10.70 4.37 -40.36
N ALA A 269 -10.16 4.80 -39.22
CA ALA A 269 -10.38 4.13 -37.94
C ALA A 269 -11.84 4.23 -37.49
N GLU A 270 -12.44 5.41 -37.54
CA GLU A 270 -13.85 5.60 -37.15
C GLU A 270 -14.79 4.89 -38.13
N ASN A 271 -14.48 4.89 -39.44
CA ASN A 271 -15.23 4.12 -40.43
C ASN A 271 -15.19 2.61 -40.13
N LEU A 272 -14.01 2.05 -39.82
CA LEU A 272 -13.89 0.65 -39.44
C LEU A 272 -14.67 0.34 -38.16
N VAL A 273 -14.54 1.17 -37.12
CA VAL A 273 -15.30 0.99 -35.88
C VAL A 273 -16.80 1.01 -36.14
N HIS A 274 -17.29 1.93 -36.97
CA HIS A 274 -18.71 2.02 -37.32
C HIS A 274 -19.22 0.74 -38.01
N VAL A 275 -18.44 0.19 -38.95
CA VAL A 275 -18.77 -1.07 -39.63
C VAL A 275 -18.77 -2.23 -38.64
N LEU A 276 -17.81 -2.31 -37.73
CA LEU A 276 -17.77 -3.37 -36.72
C LEU A 276 -18.93 -3.27 -35.71
N GLU A 277 -19.31 -2.06 -35.31
CA GLU A 277 -20.46 -1.81 -34.43
C GLU A 277 -21.79 -2.16 -35.11
N LYS A 278 -21.91 -1.88 -36.42
CA LYS A 278 -23.08 -2.27 -37.24
C LYS A 278 -23.33 -3.78 -37.18
N TYR A 279 -22.27 -4.58 -37.09
CA TYR A 279 -22.33 -6.04 -36.99
C TYR A 279 -22.21 -6.57 -35.55
N HIS A 280 -22.46 -5.72 -34.56
CA HIS A 280 -22.57 -6.08 -33.14
C HIS A 280 -21.28 -6.65 -32.50
N LEU A 281 -20.10 -6.31 -33.01
CA LEU A 281 -18.85 -6.65 -32.33
C LEU A 281 -18.73 -5.88 -31.00
N LYS A 282 -18.59 -6.61 -29.90
CA LYS A 282 -18.50 -6.10 -28.53
C LYS A 282 -17.26 -5.25 -28.31
N LYS A 283 -16.15 -5.56 -28.97
CA LYS A 283 -14.85 -4.88 -28.82
C LYS A 283 -14.37 -4.28 -30.14
N ALA A 284 -15.26 -3.64 -30.91
CA ALA A 284 -14.95 -2.97 -32.19
C ALA A 284 -13.63 -2.17 -32.20
N ARG A 285 -13.40 -1.31 -31.20
CA ARG A 285 -12.16 -0.50 -31.09
C ARG A 285 -10.88 -1.31 -30.83
N ALA A 286 -10.98 -2.50 -30.22
CA ALA A 286 -9.80 -3.34 -29.98
C ALA A 286 -9.24 -3.92 -31.29
N TRP A 287 -10.10 -4.11 -32.30
CA TRP A 287 -9.70 -4.62 -33.61
C TRP A 287 -8.86 -3.65 -34.44
N LEU A 288 -8.81 -2.36 -34.06
CA LEU A 288 -7.87 -1.40 -34.65
C LEU A 288 -6.40 -1.80 -34.41
N TYR A 289 -6.11 -2.56 -33.37
CA TYR A 289 -4.76 -3.05 -33.09
C TYR A 289 -4.46 -4.39 -33.78
N TYR A 290 -5.45 -5.04 -34.37
CA TYR A 290 -5.30 -6.33 -35.06
C TYR A 290 -6.09 -6.38 -36.37
N PRO A 291 -5.97 -5.36 -37.26
CA PRO A 291 -6.88 -5.24 -38.40
C PRO A 291 -6.73 -6.38 -39.41
N LYS A 292 -5.54 -6.98 -39.51
CA LYS A 292 -5.29 -8.14 -40.37
C LYS A 292 -6.11 -9.37 -39.97
N ALA A 293 -6.43 -9.55 -38.69
CA ALA A 293 -7.21 -10.68 -38.21
C ALA A 293 -8.67 -10.65 -38.74
N LEU A 294 -9.16 -9.48 -39.15
CA LEU A 294 -10.51 -9.32 -39.70
C LEU A 294 -10.63 -9.93 -41.09
N PHE A 295 -9.58 -9.86 -41.93
CA PHE A 295 -9.64 -10.26 -43.34
C PHE A 295 -8.64 -11.34 -43.79
N ASP A 296 -7.64 -11.68 -42.97
CA ASP A 296 -6.62 -12.67 -43.29
C ASP A 296 -6.71 -13.86 -42.34
N LEU A 297 -7.08 -15.03 -42.88
CA LEU A 297 -7.34 -16.24 -42.09
C LEU A 297 -6.11 -16.72 -41.29
N PRO A 298 -4.91 -16.86 -41.88
CA PRO A 298 -3.68 -17.08 -41.12
C PRO A 298 -3.47 -16.12 -39.95
N LYS A 299 -3.72 -14.82 -40.14
CA LYS A 299 -3.54 -13.81 -39.07
C LYS A 299 -4.62 -13.90 -38.01
N ARG A 300 -5.83 -14.32 -38.38
CA ARG A 300 -6.93 -14.62 -37.44
C ARG A 300 -6.59 -15.79 -36.53
N ILE A 301 -6.03 -16.87 -37.09
CA ILE A 301 -5.60 -18.05 -36.32
C ILE A 301 -4.53 -17.66 -35.29
N VAL A 302 -3.50 -16.93 -35.71
CA VAL A 302 -2.44 -16.43 -34.80
C VAL A 302 -3.02 -15.52 -33.72
N CYS A 303 -4.01 -14.69 -34.05
CA CYS A 303 -4.70 -13.85 -33.07
C CYS A 303 -5.45 -14.70 -32.03
N ARG A 304 -6.17 -15.74 -32.48
CA ARG A 304 -6.89 -16.68 -31.60
C ARG A 304 -5.93 -17.45 -30.68
N GLU A 305 -4.83 -18.00 -31.21
CA GLU A 305 -3.80 -18.67 -30.41
C GLU A 305 -3.21 -17.75 -29.32
N ARG A 306 -2.99 -16.47 -29.65
CA ARG A 306 -2.53 -15.47 -28.68
C ARG A 306 -3.58 -15.20 -27.59
N LEU A 307 -4.86 -15.10 -27.95
CA LEU A 307 -5.94 -14.92 -26.98
C LEU A 307 -6.06 -16.13 -26.06
N GLU A 308 -6.00 -17.35 -26.61
CA GLU A 308 -6.07 -18.61 -25.86
C GLU A 308 -4.89 -18.77 -24.90
N HIS A 309 -3.65 -18.47 -25.34
CA HIS A 309 -2.48 -18.47 -24.46
C HIS A 309 -2.68 -17.54 -23.25
N ARG A 310 -3.13 -16.31 -23.52
CA ARG A 310 -3.36 -15.31 -22.47
C ARG A 310 -4.52 -15.68 -21.55
N LEU A 311 -5.57 -16.30 -22.09
CA LEU A 311 -6.69 -16.82 -21.31
C LEU A 311 -6.18 -17.87 -20.31
N ASN A 312 -5.35 -18.81 -20.77
CA ASN A 312 -4.77 -19.85 -19.92
C ASN A 312 -3.90 -19.26 -18.80
N GLU A 313 -3.04 -18.27 -19.11
CA GLU A 313 -2.23 -17.59 -18.09
C GLU A 313 -3.10 -16.87 -17.05
N CYS A 314 -4.12 -16.13 -17.49
CA CYS A 314 -5.02 -15.41 -16.58
C CYS A 314 -5.84 -16.37 -15.71
N GLN A 315 -6.31 -17.49 -16.27
CA GLN A 315 -7.07 -18.51 -15.51
C GLN A 315 -6.20 -19.21 -14.46
N GLN A 316 -4.94 -19.50 -14.79
CA GLN A 316 -3.99 -20.08 -13.83
C GLN A 316 -3.71 -19.11 -12.68
N ALA A 317 -3.50 -17.83 -12.99
CA ALA A 317 -3.30 -16.79 -11.99
C ALA A 317 -4.55 -16.58 -11.12
N LEU A 318 -5.74 -16.49 -11.73
CA LEU A 318 -7.02 -16.38 -11.03
C LEU A 318 -7.19 -17.51 -10.02
N THR A 319 -7.05 -18.76 -10.46
CA THR A 319 -7.18 -19.94 -9.60
C THR A 319 -6.18 -19.93 -8.44
N ARG A 320 -4.97 -19.41 -8.67
CA ARG A 320 -3.94 -19.28 -7.63
C ARG A 320 -4.37 -18.27 -6.55
N HIS A 321 -4.87 -17.10 -6.95
CA HIS A 321 -5.31 -16.06 -6.03
C HIS A 321 -6.60 -16.41 -5.29
N GLU A 322 -7.57 -17.07 -5.94
CA GLU A 322 -8.77 -17.58 -5.28
C GLU A 322 -8.42 -18.58 -4.17
N ARG A 323 -7.52 -19.53 -4.46
CA ARG A 323 -7.04 -20.49 -3.46
C ARG A 323 -6.33 -19.81 -2.29
N GLU A 324 -5.58 -18.73 -2.55
CA GLU A 324 -4.89 -18.00 -1.50
C GLU A 324 -5.86 -17.18 -0.66
N ALA A 325 -6.83 -16.50 -1.28
CA ALA A 325 -7.90 -15.80 -0.59
C ALA A 325 -8.69 -16.74 0.34
N ASP A 326 -9.04 -17.93 -0.13
CA ASP A 326 -9.75 -18.95 0.66
C ASP A 326 -8.90 -19.45 1.84
N LYS A 327 -7.61 -19.69 1.63
CA LYS A 327 -6.70 -20.07 2.74
C LYS A 327 -6.66 -18.98 3.81
N GLN A 328 -6.52 -17.72 3.41
CA GLN A 328 -6.43 -16.60 4.35
C GLN A 328 -7.74 -16.39 5.10
N LYS A 329 -8.88 -16.50 4.40
CA LYS A 329 -10.21 -16.46 5.01
C LYS A 329 -10.41 -17.57 6.03
N ASN A 330 -9.99 -18.80 5.72
CA ASN A 330 -10.06 -19.92 6.65
C ASN A 330 -9.21 -19.71 7.91
N LYS A 331 -8.07 -19.03 7.82
CA LYS A 331 -7.26 -18.68 9.02
C LYS A 331 -8.00 -17.71 9.94
N ILE A 332 -8.70 -16.73 9.38
CA ILE A 332 -9.51 -15.76 10.13
C ILE A 332 -10.64 -16.50 10.86
N ASP A 333 -11.39 -17.35 10.16
CA ASP A 333 -12.50 -18.12 10.73
C ASP A 333 -12.06 -19.07 11.87
N ILE A 334 -10.85 -19.62 11.79
CA ILE A 334 -10.26 -20.46 12.86
C ILE A 334 -9.84 -19.59 14.06
N SER A 335 -9.28 -18.40 13.81
CA SER A 335 -8.92 -17.41 14.85
C SER A 335 -10.15 -17.02 15.67
N ASP A 336 -11.26 -16.67 15.01
CA ASP A 336 -12.52 -16.23 15.64
C ASP A 336 -13.23 -17.31 16.46
N ARG A 337 -13.01 -18.59 16.15
CA ARG A 337 -13.60 -19.73 16.89
C ARG A 337 -12.79 -20.16 18.11
N SER A 338 -11.58 -19.62 18.30
CA SER A 338 -10.63 -20.01 19.36
C SER A 338 -10.49 -18.97 20.47
#